data_AF-A0A950AXV7-F1
#
_entry.id   AF-A0A950AXV7-F1
#
_cell.length_a   1.000
_cell.length_b   1.000
_cell.length_c   1.000
_cell.angle_alpha   90.00
_cell.angle_beta   90.00
_cell.angle_gamma   90.00
#
_symmetry.space_group_name_H-M   'P 1'
#
loop_
_entity.id
_entity.type
_entity.pdbx_description
1 polymer ?
#
loop_
_entity_poly.entity_id
_entity_poly.type
_entity_poly.pdbx_seq_one_letter_code
_entity_poly.pdbx_strand_id
1 'polypeptide(L)'
;MKPEIASGNASLVRGYAWHAYPDPATPGVFAGDNPFGTHEPPGPDRSPATLLQGVTDFWLVGKNTPGISNHADGHTYLILTETTEPPAVTDGWSVEGARLSQEFELDQRGTRSVRLIRVLNTAQTEWGTVKHCEFQVDRG
;
A
#
# COMPACT_ATOMS: atom_id res chain seq x y z
N MET A 1 17.16 -17.03 -21.86
CA MET A 1 17.73 -15.90 -21.09
C MET A 1 16.82 -14.71 -21.26
N LYS A 2 16.11 -14.29 -20.22
CA LYS A 2 15.46 -12.97 -20.21
C LYS A 2 16.52 -11.93 -19.87
N PRO A 3 16.52 -10.74 -20.49
CA PRO A 3 17.48 -9.70 -20.16
C PRO A 3 17.21 -9.20 -18.74
N GLU A 4 18.23 -9.28 -17.90
CA GLU A 4 18.32 -8.55 -16.63
C GLU A 4 18.45 -7.07 -17.01
N ILE A 5 17.33 -6.36 -17.03
CA ILE A 5 17.36 -4.89 -17.04
C ILE A 5 17.83 -4.52 -15.65
N ALA A 6 19.13 -4.29 -15.50
CA ALA A 6 19.67 -3.62 -14.33
C ALA A 6 19.14 -2.19 -14.32
N SER A 7 17.95 -1.99 -13.74
CA SER A 7 17.40 -0.67 -13.49
C SER A 7 18.27 0.01 -12.43
N GLY A 8 19.07 0.99 -12.85
CA GLY A 8 19.99 1.74 -12.00
C GLY A 8 19.33 2.54 -10.86
N ASN A 9 18.00 2.52 -10.74
CA ASN A 9 17.21 3.28 -9.76
C ASN A 9 16.40 2.39 -8.79
N ALA A 10 16.67 1.08 -8.73
CA ALA A 10 16.03 0.21 -7.74
C ALA A 10 16.58 0.47 -6.33
N SER A 11 15.69 0.74 -5.37
CA SER A 11 16.03 1.02 -3.97
C SER A 11 15.23 0.13 -3.02
N LEU A 12 15.85 -0.27 -1.90
CA LEU A 12 15.12 -0.92 -0.82
C LEU A 12 14.44 0.12 0.04
N VAL A 13 13.11 0.03 0.15
CA VAL A 13 12.27 0.98 0.87
C VAL A 13 11.41 0.22 1.86
N ARG A 14 11.27 0.76 3.07
CA ARG A 14 10.35 0.22 4.07
C ARG A 14 8.98 0.83 3.89
N GLY A 15 7.97 0.06 4.25
CA GLY A 15 6.60 0.49 4.08
C GLY A 15 5.63 -0.43 4.77
N TYR A 16 4.38 -0.03 4.77
CA TYR A 16 3.30 -0.87 5.22
C TYR A 16 2.39 -1.27 4.07
N ALA A 17 1.88 -2.49 4.14
CA ALA A 17 0.86 -2.98 3.25
C ALA A 17 -0.44 -3.22 4.03
N TRP A 18 -1.46 -2.44 3.71
CA TRP A 18 -2.73 -2.41 4.43
C TRP A 18 -3.84 -2.90 3.52
N HIS A 19 -4.87 -3.47 4.12
CA HIS A 19 -6.16 -3.62 3.49
C HIS A 19 -7.16 -2.87 4.35
N ALA A 20 -7.71 -1.79 3.81
CA ALA A 20 -8.63 -0.91 4.51
C ALA A 20 -10.02 -1.04 3.91
N TYR A 21 -11.02 -1.05 4.78
CA TYR A 21 -12.43 -1.15 4.43
C TYR A 21 -13.25 -0.23 5.34
N PRO A 22 -14.35 0.33 4.82
CA PRO A 22 -15.22 1.17 5.62
C PRO A 22 -15.79 0.35 6.78
N ASP A 23 -15.85 0.95 7.98
CA ASP A 23 -16.59 0.36 9.09
C ASP A 23 -18.09 0.51 8.79
N PRO A 24 -18.84 -0.60 8.61
CA PRO A 24 -20.26 -0.53 8.30
C PRO A 24 -21.10 0.17 9.39
N ALA A 25 -20.56 0.33 10.60
CA ALA A 25 -21.20 1.06 11.69
C ALA A 25 -21.07 2.59 11.56
N THR A 26 -20.20 3.11 10.68
CA THR A 26 -19.96 4.55 10.55
C THR A 26 -20.70 5.15 9.34
N PRO A 27 -21.70 6.03 9.57
CA PRO A 27 -22.43 6.65 8.47
C PRO A 27 -21.55 7.59 7.64
N GLY A 28 -21.73 7.57 6.32
CA GLY A 28 -21.08 8.53 5.41
C GLY A 28 -19.67 8.14 4.95
N VAL A 29 -19.19 6.94 5.28
CA VAL A 29 -17.94 6.37 4.77
C VAL A 29 -18.28 5.22 3.81
N PHE A 30 -17.78 5.29 2.59
CA PHE A 30 -18.11 4.33 1.54
C PHE A 30 -16.88 3.63 0.97
N ALA A 31 -17.09 2.42 0.44
CA ALA A 31 -16.06 1.71 -0.31
C ALA A 31 -15.66 2.54 -1.55
N GLY A 32 -14.41 2.96 -1.60
CA GLY A 32 -13.87 3.85 -2.64
C GLY A 32 -13.44 5.23 -2.12
N ASP A 33 -13.89 5.62 -0.93
CA ASP A 33 -13.33 6.78 -0.22
C ASP A 33 -11.90 6.49 0.23
N ASN A 34 -11.13 7.55 0.50
CA ASN A 34 -9.74 7.40 0.94
C ASN A 34 -9.65 7.34 2.48
N PRO A 35 -9.14 6.25 3.10
CA PRO A 35 -8.97 6.12 4.54
C PRO A 35 -7.96 7.10 5.18
N PHE A 36 -7.23 7.87 4.36
CA PHE A 36 -6.18 8.78 4.79
C PHE A 36 -6.59 10.25 4.81
N GLY A 37 -7.89 10.55 4.62
CA GLY A 37 -8.40 11.91 4.69
C GLY A 37 -7.96 12.83 3.54
N THR A 38 -7.42 12.28 2.46
CA THR A 38 -7.18 13.05 1.23
C THR A 38 -8.42 12.97 0.33
N HIS A 39 -8.77 14.07 -0.33
CA HIS A 39 -10.01 14.21 -1.09
C HIS A 39 -10.16 13.20 -2.26
N GLU A 40 -9.10 12.49 -2.65
CA GLU A 40 -9.15 11.47 -3.68
C GLU A 40 -8.18 10.32 -3.34
N PRO A 41 -8.57 9.05 -3.55
CA PRO A 41 -7.60 7.96 -3.57
C PRO A 41 -6.62 8.20 -4.73
N PRO A 42 -5.29 8.18 -4.50
CA PRO A 42 -4.33 8.19 -5.59
C PRO A 42 -4.60 7.02 -6.53
N GLY A 43 -5.09 7.35 -7.72
CA GLY A 43 -5.10 6.40 -8.82
C GLY A 43 -3.67 5.96 -9.14
N PRO A 44 -3.47 4.78 -9.75
CA PRO A 44 -2.14 4.28 -10.10
C PRO A 44 -1.35 5.26 -11.00
N ASP A 45 -2.05 6.20 -11.65
CA ASP A 45 -1.49 7.19 -12.58
C ASP A 45 -1.29 8.59 -11.97
N ARG A 46 -1.60 8.80 -10.68
CA ARG A 46 -1.55 10.13 -10.06
C ARG A 46 -0.38 10.22 -9.08
N SER A 47 0.36 11.33 -9.13
CA SER A 47 1.28 11.70 -8.04
C SER A 47 0.49 11.72 -6.73
N PRO A 48 1.04 11.19 -5.62
CA PRO A 48 0.28 11.08 -4.38
C PRO A 48 -0.23 12.47 -3.96
N ALA A 49 -1.55 12.58 -3.77
CA ALA A 49 -2.15 13.72 -3.12
C ALA A 49 -1.46 13.91 -1.76
N THR A 50 -1.26 15.17 -1.35
CA THR A 50 -0.58 15.62 -0.12
C THR A 50 -0.16 14.47 0.78
N LEU A 51 1.07 13.98 0.58
CA LEU A 51 1.60 12.84 1.31
C LEU A 51 1.44 13.10 2.81
N LEU A 52 0.82 12.14 3.50
CA LEU A 52 0.76 12.15 4.95
C LEU A 52 2.19 12.28 5.51
N GLN A 53 2.33 12.96 6.64
CA GLN A 53 3.65 13.15 7.25
C GLN A 53 4.36 11.80 7.45
N GLY A 54 5.55 11.65 6.85
CA GLY A 54 6.34 10.42 6.89
C GLY A 54 6.08 9.43 5.77
N VAL A 55 5.00 9.56 4.99
CA VAL A 55 4.70 8.73 3.82
C VAL A 55 5.46 9.29 2.61
N THR A 56 6.21 8.44 1.92
CA THR A 56 6.99 8.83 0.73
C THR A 56 6.28 8.52 -0.56
N ASP A 57 5.59 7.38 -0.62
CA ASP A 57 4.83 6.95 -1.78
C ASP A 57 3.58 6.18 -1.33
N PHE A 58 2.55 6.20 -2.18
CA PHE A 58 1.27 5.59 -1.89
C PHE A 58 0.63 5.04 -3.16
N TRP A 59 0.08 3.83 -3.09
CA TRP A 59 -0.67 3.23 -4.20
C TRP A 59 -1.91 2.49 -3.74
N LEU A 60 -3.01 2.70 -4.47
CA LEU A 60 -4.15 1.79 -4.47
C LEU A 60 -3.79 0.55 -5.30
N VAL A 61 -3.90 -0.62 -4.68
CA VAL A 61 -3.58 -1.90 -5.31
C VAL A 61 -4.86 -2.63 -5.69
N GLY A 62 -4.97 -2.96 -6.99
CA GLY A 62 -6.15 -3.60 -7.53
C GLY A 62 -6.32 -5.03 -7.01
N LYS A 63 -7.57 -5.47 -6.83
CA LYS A 63 -7.90 -6.85 -6.40
C LYS A 63 -7.35 -7.96 -7.30
N ASN A 64 -7.03 -7.63 -8.55
CA ASN A 64 -6.47 -8.56 -9.54
C ASN A 64 -4.94 -8.50 -9.62
N THR A 65 -4.27 -7.68 -8.80
CA THR A 65 -2.81 -7.61 -8.77
C THR A 65 -2.26 -8.95 -8.27
N PRO A 66 -1.31 -9.58 -8.99
CA PRO A 66 -0.71 -10.83 -8.58
C PRO A 66 -0.16 -10.79 -7.15
N GLY A 67 -0.37 -11.88 -6.41
CA GLY A 67 0.12 -12.01 -5.04
C GLY A 67 -0.73 -11.35 -3.95
N ILE A 68 -1.92 -10.82 -4.25
CA ILE A 68 -2.87 -10.32 -3.24
C ILE A 68 -3.98 -11.34 -3.02
N SER A 69 -4.34 -11.58 -1.75
CA SER A 69 -5.43 -12.50 -1.37
C SER A 69 -6.34 -11.96 -0.25
N ASN A 70 -6.43 -10.64 -0.07
CA ASN A 70 -7.49 -10.08 0.78
C ASN A 70 -8.85 -10.29 0.10
N HIS A 71 -9.84 -10.79 0.86
CA HIS A 71 -11.15 -11.20 0.34
C HIS A 71 -12.31 -10.32 0.83
N ALA A 72 -12.05 -9.33 1.69
CA ALA A 72 -13.08 -8.42 2.18
C ALA A 72 -13.42 -7.35 1.13
N ASP A 73 -14.63 -6.79 1.23
CA ASP A 73 -15.07 -5.63 0.44
C ASP A 73 -14.30 -4.39 0.89
N GLY A 74 -13.10 -4.24 0.32
CA GLY A 74 -12.13 -3.22 0.70
C GLY A 74 -11.05 -3.03 -0.35
N HIS A 75 -10.13 -2.13 -0.05
CA HIS A 75 -9.03 -1.79 -0.92
C HIS A 75 -7.70 -2.09 -0.25
N THR A 76 -6.79 -2.70 -1.01
CA THR A 76 -5.42 -2.90 -0.57
C THR A 76 -4.62 -1.65 -0.92
N TYR A 77 -3.92 -1.12 0.06
CA TYR A 77 -3.10 0.07 -0.06
C TYR A 77 -1.65 -0.29 0.24
N LEU A 78 -0.76 0.13 -0.64
CA LEU A 78 0.67 0.07 -0.42
C LEU A 78 1.15 1.47 -0.02
N ILE A 79 1.76 1.56 1.16
CA ILE A 79 2.21 2.81 1.75
C ILE A 79 3.69 2.68 2.02
N LEU A 80 4.52 3.44 1.32
CA LEU A 80 5.93 3.54 1.65
C LEU A 80 6.13 4.68 2.62
N THR A 81 6.98 4.44 3.60
CA THR A 81 7.25 5.41 4.65
C THR A 81 8.74 5.45 4.94
N GLU A 82 9.23 6.63 5.29
CA GLU A 82 10.57 6.81 5.86
C GLU A 82 10.59 6.56 7.37
N THR A 83 9.41 6.52 8.01
CA THR A 83 9.26 6.31 9.45
C THR A 83 8.95 4.86 9.78
N THR A 84 9.17 4.50 11.04
CA THR A 84 8.74 3.20 11.60
C THR A 84 7.33 3.22 12.15
N GLU A 85 6.58 4.30 11.89
CA GLU A 85 5.21 4.46 12.38
C GLU A 85 4.25 4.39 11.19
N PRO A 86 3.21 3.54 11.28
CA PRO A 86 2.15 3.53 10.27
C PRO A 86 1.42 4.87 10.27
N PRO A 87 1.00 5.41 9.10
CA PRO A 87 0.19 6.62 9.07
C PRO A 87 -1.11 6.51 9.89
N ALA A 88 -1.72 7.66 10.17
CA ALA A 88 -3.05 7.68 10.75
C ALA A 88 -4.14 7.36 9.72
N VAL A 89 -5.19 6.70 10.17
CA VAL A 89 -6.41 6.43 9.41
C VAL A 89 -7.51 7.34 9.95
N THR A 90 -8.34 7.90 9.07
CA THR A 90 -9.51 8.69 9.46
C THR A 90 -10.60 7.82 10.08
N ASP A 91 -11.40 8.40 10.97
CA ASP A 91 -12.53 7.72 11.60
C ASP A 91 -13.46 7.04 10.58
N GLY A 92 -14.03 5.91 10.99
CA GLY A 92 -14.94 5.12 10.16
C GLY A 92 -14.29 4.11 9.22
N TRP A 93 -13.00 3.83 9.43
CA TRP A 93 -12.26 2.82 8.70
C TRP A 93 -11.66 1.78 9.63
N SER A 94 -11.63 0.55 9.16
CA SER A 94 -10.89 -0.54 9.79
C SER A 94 -9.75 -0.96 8.87
N VAL A 95 -8.63 -1.39 9.45
CA VAL A 95 -7.49 -1.92 8.70
C VAL A 95 -7.12 -3.32 9.13
N GLU A 96 -6.77 -4.15 8.16
CA GLU A 96 -6.08 -5.42 8.38
C GLU A 96 -4.78 -5.48 7.55
N GLY A 97 -3.94 -6.45 7.87
CA GLY A 97 -2.69 -6.66 7.16
C GLY A 97 -2.97 -7.13 5.75
N ALA A 98 -2.40 -6.47 4.74
CA ALA A 98 -2.49 -6.96 3.38
C ALA A 98 -1.90 -8.38 3.27
N ARG A 99 -2.62 -9.28 2.63
CA ARG A 99 -2.20 -10.66 2.38
C ARG A 99 -1.41 -10.70 1.08
N LEU A 100 -0.16 -10.28 1.18
CA LEU A 100 0.82 -10.33 0.10
C LEU A 100 1.57 -11.67 0.10
N SER A 101 1.70 -12.30 -1.07
CA SER A 101 2.62 -13.42 -1.31
C SER A 101 3.99 -12.91 -1.77
N GLN A 102 4.98 -13.79 -1.83
CA GLN A 102 6.31 -13.44 -2.37
C GLN A 102 6.30 -13.13 -3.87
N GLU A 103 5.22 -13.46 -4.56
CA GLU A 103 5.00 -13.16 -5.98
C GLU A 103 4.40 -11.76 -6.17
N PHE A 104 4.14 -11.02 -5.08
CA PHE A 104 3.61 -9.67 -5.17
C PHE A 104 4.56 -8.74 -5.92
N GLU A 105 4.06 -8.22 -7.02
CA GLU A 105 4.70 -7.20 -7.83
C GLU A 105 3.64 -6.24 -8.37
N LEU A 106 3.83 -4.96 -8.08
CA LEU A 106 3.07 -3.87 -8.69
C LEU A 106 3.91 -3.31 -9.84
N ASP A 107 3.54 -3.61 -11.07
CA ASP A 107 4.12 -2.99 -12.28
C ASP A 107 3.27 -1.79 -12.70
N GLN A 108 3.89 -0.61 -12.69
CA GLN A 108 3.31 0.62 -13.20
C GLN A 108 3.97 0.98 -14.54
N ARG A 109 3.26 0.64 -15.63
CA ARG A 109 3.59 1.05 -17.00
C ARG A 109 5.01 0.64 -17.45
N GLY A 110 5.58 -0.43 -16.90
CA GLY A 110 6.85 -1.03 -17.32
C GLY A 110 8.11 -0.23 -17.00
N THR A 111 7.98 0.92 -16.33
CA THR A 111 9.11 1.80 -15.94
C THR A 111 9.21 1.99 -14.43
N ARG A 112 8.18 1.61 -13.69
CA ARG A 112 8.17 1.66 -12.23
C ARG A 112 7.63 0.35 -11.70
N SER A 113 8.30 -0.23 -10.73
CA SER A 113 7.83 -1.46 -10.11
C SER A 113 8.04 -1.44 -8.61
N VAL A 114 7.14 -2.11 -7.90
CA VAL A 114 7.28 -2.36 -6.46
C VAL A 114 7.13 -3.85 -6.20
N ARG A 115 8.18 -4.46 -5.66
CA ARG A 115 8.21 -5.89 -5.35
C ARG A 115 8.36 -6.10 -3.85
N LEU A 116 7.59 -7.03 -3.29
CA LEU A 116 7.80 -7.46 -1.90
C LEU A 116 9.11 -8.25 -1.78
N ILE A 117 10.00 -7.81 -0.89
CA ILE A 117 11.23 -8.55 -0.56
C ILE A 117 10.99 -9.42 0.66
N ARG A 118 10.43 -8.84 1.73
CA ARG A 118 10.06 -9.56 2.95
C ARG A 118 9.07 -8.80 3.80
N VAL A 119 8.33 -9.54 4.63
CA VAL A 119 7.60 -8.99 5.77
C VAL A 119 8.58 -8.90 6.95
N LEU A 120 8.75 -7.71 7.51
CA LEU A 120 9.64 -7.45 8.63
C LEU A 120 8.97 -7.82 9.95
N ASN A 121 7.77 -7.29 10.18
CA ASN A 121 6.95 -7.61 11.35
C ASN A 121 5.48 -7.27 11.10
N THR A 122 4.66 -7.61 12.09
CA THR A 122 3.26 -7.22 12.17
C THR A 122 3.14 -6.20 13.30
N ALA A 123 2.60 -5.02 13.01
CA ALA A 123 2.37 -3.96 13.98
C ALA A 123 0.88 -3.89 14.35
N GLN A 124 0.60 -3.75 15.65
CA GLN A 124 -0.74 -3.45 16.13
C GLN A 124 -0.91 -1.94 16.18
N THR A 125 -1.96 -1.43 15.54
CA THR A 125 -2.36 -0.02 15.57
C THR A 125 -3.74 0.12 16.22
N GLU A 126 -4.18 1.35 16.46
CA GLU A 126 -5.53 1.62 16.96
C GLU A 126 -6.64 1.26 15.95
N TRP A 127 -6.32 1.24 14.65
CA TRP A 127 -7.26 0.91 13.56
C TRP A 127 -7.22 -0.56 13.15
N GLY A 128 -6.28 -1.33 13.70
CA GLY A 128 -6.12 -2.77 13.43
C GLY A 128 -4.68 -3.19 13.20
N THR A 129 -4.51 -4.41 12.68
CA THR A 129 -3.20 -5.05 12.54
C THR A 129 -2.64 -4.78 11.14
N VAL A 130 -1.39 -4.31 11.03
CA VAL A 130 -0.75 -3.99 9.74
C VAL A 130 0.57 -4.74 9.54
N LYS A 131 0.97 -4.99 8.29
CA LYS A 131 2.27 -5.61 7.97
C LYS A 131 3.29 -4.55 7.61
N HIS A 132 4.39 -4.53 8.34
CA HIS A 132 5.59 -3.77 7.99
C HIS A 132 6.45 -4.63 7.07
N CYS A 133 6.80 -4.10 5.91
CA CYS A 133 7.43 -4.81 4.83
C CYS A 133 8.64 -4.03 4.31
N GLU A 134 9.55 -4.76 3.68
CA GLU A 134 10.63 -4.22 2.88
C GLU A 134 10.32 -4.51 1.42
N PHE A 135 10.37 -3.46 0.60
CA PHE A 135 10.08 -3.51 -0.82
C PHE A 135 11.31 -3.10 -1.62
N GLN A 136 11.44 -3.67 -2.81
CA GLN A 136 12.31 -3.13 -3.84
C GLN A 136 11.46 -2.23 -4.74
N VAL A 137 11.85 -0.97 -4.85
CA VAL A 137 11.14 0.05 -5.62
C VAL A 137 12.04 0.52 -6.74
N ASP A 138 11.61 0.30 -7.97
CA ASP A 138 12.19 0.89 -9.17
C ASP A 138 11.36 2.10 -9.58
N ARG A 139 12.00 3.27 -9.69
CA ARG A 139 11.34 4.55 -10.00
C ARG A 139 11.46 4.99 -11.46
N GLY A 140 12.19 4.23 -12.28
CA GLY A 140 12.53 4.59 -13.66
C GLY A 140 13.71 5.56 -13.75
#